data_AF-A0A7V9IY16-F1
#
_entry.id   AF-A0A7V9IY16-F1
#
_cell.length_a   1.000
_cell.length_b   1.000
_cell.length_c   1.000
_cell.angle_alpha   90.00
_cell.angle_beta   90.00
_cell.angle_gamma   90.00
#
_symmetry.space_group_name_H-M   'P 1'
#
loop_
_entity.id
_entity.type
_entity.pdbx_description
1 polymer ?
#
loop_
_entity_poly.entity_id
_entity_poly.type
_entity_poly.pdbx_seq_one_letter_code
_entity_poly.pdbx_strand_id
1 'polypeptide(L)'
;MAQAQTPEQQLENLLLTRRRRLEEQVARLHETVADLARREQLLRDSRASVERALRVGTSDLDLREAELASTIRTVTDREEQLRAGEAELARRRSELGAVELKREAVEQRERTLDEREAQVSEREAGLELREQSLSEVVALAFVPGIAYRLMEIEPTPLIAGAAFELEGGEYNIARIGPSPLPADDRRCAYLVASSGGSS
;
A
#
# COMPACT_ATOMS: atom_id res chain seq x y z
N MET A 1 -125.31 -45.23 -3.61
CA MET A 1 -124.93 -46.51 -3.00
C MET A 1 -123.42 -46.57 -2.90
N ALA A 2 -122.86 -46.30 -1.72
CA ALA A 2 -121.44 -46.49 -1.43
C ALA A 2 -121.29 -47.83 -0.71
N GLN A 3 -120.57 -48.77 -1.31
CA GLN A 3 -120.23 -50.02 -0.63
C GLN A 3 -119.27 -49.67 0.52
N ALA A 4 -119.66 -49.98 1.76
CA ALA A 4 -118.78 -49.84 2.91
C ALA A 4 -117.62 -50.84 2.77
N GLN A 5 -116.39 -50.34 2.66
CA GLN A 5 -115.20 -51.18 2.56
C GLN A 5 -115.08 -52.09 3.79
N THR A 6 -114.77 -53.37 3.58
CA THR A 6 -114.52 -54.31 4.67
C THR A 6 -113.24 -53.92 5.42
N PRO A 7 -113.12 -54.22 6.73
CA PRO A 7 -111.94 -53.86 7.51
C PRO A 7 -110.62 -54.43 6.93
N GLU A 8 -110.70 -55.58 6.26
CA GLU A 8 -109.58 -56.20 5.55
C GLU A 8 -109.10 -55.35 4.35
N GLN A 9 -110.03 -54.80 3.56
CA GLN A 9 -109.71 -53.90 2.44
C GLN A 9 -109.09 -52.59 2.92
N GLN A 10 -109.53 -52.07 4.07
CA GLN A 10 -108.93 -50.87 4.68
C GLN A 10 -107.48 -51.12 5.11
N LEU A 11 -107.22 -52.29 5.72
CA LEU A 11 -105.86 -52.69 6.10
C LEU A 11 -104.95 -52.86 4.89
N GLU A 12 -105.42 -53.52 3.83
CA GLU A 12 -104.66 -53.71 2.59
C GLU A 12 -104.29 -52.37 1.94
N ASN A 13 -105.25 -51.43 1.86
CA ASN A 13 -105.00 -50.08 1.36
C ASN A 13 -103.97 -49.32 2.20
N LEU A 14 -103.99 -49.46 3.52
CA LEU A 14 -103.00 -48.85 4.41
C LEU A 14 -101.61 -49.45 4.22
N LEU A 15 -101.51 -50.77 4.06
CA LEU A 15 -100.24 -51.46 3.81
C LEU A 15 -99.65 -51.07 2.45
N LEU A 16 -100.46 -51.02 1.39
CA LEU A 16 -100.03 -50.57 0.07
C LEU A 16 -99.55 -49.10 0.11
N THR A 17 -100.28 -48.24 0.81
CA THR A 17 -99.88 -46.83 0.98
C THR A 17 -98.56 -46.70 1.75
N ARG A 18 -98.39 -47.47 2.83
CA ARG A 18 -97.16 -47.50 3.62
C ARG A 18 -95.98 -48.05 2.81
N ARG A 19 -96.19 -49.12 2.06
CA ARG A 19 -95.20 -49.70 1.15
C ARG A 19 -94.74 -48.67 0.11
N ARG A 20 -95.68 -48.00 -0.57
CA ARG A 20 -95.35 -46.96 -1.55
C ARG A 20 -94.56 -45.81 -0.93
N ARG A 21 -94.95 -45.34 0.26
CA ARG A 21 -94.22 -44.31 0.99
C ARG A 21 -92.80 -44.73 1.35
N LEU A 22 -92.59 -45.99 1.75
CA LEU A 22 -91.27 -46.54 2.03
C LEU A 22 -90.43 -46.64 0.75
N GLU A 23 -91.00 -47.11 -0.36
CA GLU A 23 -90.32 -47.18 -1.66
C GLU A 23 -89.87 -45.78 -2.12
N GLU A 24 -90.73 -44.76 -1.97
CA GLU A 24 -90.38 -43.36 -2.27
C GLU A 24 -89.28 -42.82 -1.33
N GLN A 25 -89.29 -43.19 -0.04
CA GLN A 25 -88.25 -42.79 0.91
C GLN A 25 -86.92 -43.46 0.58
N VAL A 26 -86.92 -44.75 0.24
CA VAL A 26 -85.72 -45.50 -0.18
C VAL A 26 -85.15 -44.90 -1.45
N ALA A 27 -85.98 -44.55 -2.44
CA ALA A 27 -85.54 -43.90 -3.67
C ALA A 27 -84.84 -42.56 -3.39
N ARG A 28 -85.44 -41.71 -2.54
CA ARG A 28 -84.82 -40.42 -2.13
C ARG A 28 -83.49 -40.64 -1.41
N LEU A 29 -83.42 -41.60 -0.49
CA LEU A 29 -82.18 -41.91 0.22
C LEU A 29 -81.08 -42.37 -0.75
N HIS A 30 -81.40 -43.26 -1.69
CA HIS A 30 -80.43 -43.69 -2.72
C HIS A 30 -79.92 -42.52 -3.56
N GLU A 31 -80.80 -41.59 -3.95
CA GLU A 31 -80.39 -40.39 -4.68
C GLU A 31 -79.43 -39.51 -3.86
N THR A 32 -79.76 -39.27 -2.57
CA THR A 32 -78.89 -38.49 -1.68
C THR A 32 -77.54 -39.16 -1.43
N VAL A 33 -77.52 -40.48 -1.26
CA VAL A 33 -76.27 -41.25 -1.10
C VAL A 33 -75.43 -41.15 -2.36
N ALA A 34 -76.04 -41.27 -3.54
CA ALA A 34 -75.33 -41.10 -4.80
C ALA A 34 -74.75 -39.69 -4.97
N ASP A 35 -75.48 -38.65 -4.54
CA ASP A 35 -74.98 -37.27 -4.58
C ASP A 35 -73.83 -37.03 -3.58
N LEU A 36 -73.95 -37.54 -2.37
CA LEU A 36 -72.89 -37.47 -1.37
C LEU A 36 -71.64 -38.22 -1.82
N ALA A 37 -71.78 -39.40 -2.43
CA ALA A 37 -70.67 -40.16 -2.97
C ALA A 37 -69.95 -39.39 -4.10
N ARG A 38 -70.69 -38.70 -4.98
CA ARG A 38 -70.09 -37.83 -6.01
C ARG A 38 -69.32 -36.66 -5.39
N ARG A 39 -69.90 -35.98 -4.39
CA ARG A 39 -69.24 -34.87 -3.70
C ARG A 39 -68.00 -35.32 -2.94
N GLU A 40 -68.08 -36.46 -2.26
CA GLU A 40 -66.93 -37.05 -1.57
C GLU A 40 -65.80 -37.36 -2.56
N GLN A 41 -66.13 -37.94 -3.72
CA GLN A 41 -65.14 -38.20 -4.75
C GLN A 41 -64.47 -36.92 -5.25
N LEU A 42 -65.25 -35.87 -5.53
CA LEU A 42 -64.70 -34.57 -5.93
C LEU A 42 -63.79 -33.97 -4.87
N LEU A 43 -64.16 -34.07 -3.58
CA LEU A 43 -63.33 -33.57 -2.48
C LEU A 43 -62.03 -34.39 -2.30
N ARG A 44 -62.07 -35.71 -2.53
CA ARG A 44 -60.87 -36.55 -2.53
C ARG A 44 -59.94 -36.16 -3.66
N ASP A 45 -60.47 -35.94 -4.85
CA ASP A 45 -59.68 -35.57 -6.03
C ASP A 45 -59.08 -34.16 -5.87
N SER A 46 -59.86 -33.20 -5.34
CA SER A 46 -59.37 -31.85 -5.06
C SER A 46 -58.29 -31.87 -3.98
N ARG A 47 -58.48 -32.63 -2.90
CA ARG A 47 -57.47 -32.80 -1.85
C ARG A 47 -56.18 -33.41 -2.40
N ALA A 48 -56.28 -34.48 -3.18
CA ALA A 48 -55.12 -35.11 -3.80
C ALA A 48 -54.39 -34.14 -4.75
N SER A 49 -55.12 -33.28 -5.46
CA SER A 49 -54.53 -32.22 -6.28
C SER A 49 -53.75 -31.20 -5.46
N VAL A 50 -54.34 -30.71 -4.37
CA VAL A 50 -53.69 -29.75 -3.46
C VAL A 50 -52.45 -30.36 -2.80
N GLU A 51 -52.53 -31.60 -2.33
CA GLU A 51 -51.37 -32.29 -1.73
C GLU A 51 -50.22 -32.43 -2.73
N ARG A 52 -50.50 -32.73 -4.01
CA ARG A 52 -49.49 -32.74 -5.07
C ARG A 52 -48.89 -31.35 -5.31
N ALA A 53 -49.74 -30.33 -5.40
CA ALA A 53 -49.29 -28.95 -5.62
C ALA A 53 -48.40 -28.45 -4.46
N LEU A 54 -48.78 -28.73 -3.21
CA LEU A 54 -47.99 -28.40 -2.03
C LEU A 54 -46.66 -29.13 -2.04
N ARG A 55 -46.63 -30.42 -2.36
CA ARG A 55 -45.37 -31.19 -2.42
C ARG A 55 -44.39 -30.61 -3.43
N VAL A 56 -44.88 -30.24 -4.62
CA VAL A 56 -44.07 -29.59 -5.65
C VAL A 56 -43.61 -28.21 -5.19
N GLY A 57 -44.53 -27.41 -4.63
CA GLY A 57 -44.21 -26.07 -4.10
C GLY A 57 -43.16 -26.11 -3.00
N THR A 58 -43.25 -27.05 -2.05
CA THR A 58 -42.23 -27.24 -1.01
C THR A 58 -40.88 -27.58 -1.62
N SER A 59 -40.83 -28.51 -2.59
CA SER A 59 -39.55 -28.85 -3.23
C SER A 59 -38.94 -27.69 -4.02
N ASP A 60 -39.74 -26.84 -4.66
CA ASP A 60 -39.25 -25.64 -5.36
C ASP A 60 -38.71 -24.60 -4.35
N LEU A 61 -39.40 -24.41 -3.22
CA LEU A 61 -38.94 -23.54 -2.15
C LEU A 61 -37.62 -24.02 -1.55
N ASP A 62 -37.47 -25.33 -1.31
CA ASP A 62 -36.21 -25.90 -0.79
C ASP A 62 -35.05 -25.65 -1.76
N LEU A 63 -35.29 -25.79 -3.08
CA LEU A 63 -34.29 -25.49 -4.10
C LEU A 63 -33.91 -24.00 -4.11
N ARG A 64 -34.90 -23.10 -4.04
CA ARG A 64 -34.67 -21.65 -3.98
C ARG A 64 -33.93 -21.24 -2.73
N GLU A 65 -34.25 -21.83 -1.58
CA GLU A 65 -33.53 -21.59 -0.33
C GLU A 65 -32.05 -22.00 -0.46
N ALA A 66 -31.78 -23.17 -1.05
CA ALA A 66 -30.42 -23.62 -1.31
C ALA A 66 -29.66 -22.68 -2.28
N GLU A 67 -30.31 -22.21 -3.34
CA GLU A 67 -29.75 -21.22 -4.29
C GLU A 67 -29.42 -19.89 -3.59
N LEU A 68 -30.34 -19.37 -2.77
CA LEU A 68 -30.13 -18.15 -2.01
C LEU A 68 -28.99 -18.30 -1.00
N ALA A 69 -28.94 -19.42 -0.26
CA ALA A 69 -27.87 -19.71 0.68
C ALA A 69 -26.50 -19.82 -0.01
N SER A 70 -26.45 -20.35 -1.24
CA SER A 70 -25.22 -20.38 -2.06
C SER A 70 -24.81 -18.98 -2.53
N THR A 71 -25.79 -18.18 -2.95
CA THR A 71 -25.56 -16.80 -3.41
C THR A 71 -25.05 -15.92 -2.28
N ILE A 72 -25.66 -16.02 -1.09
CA ILE A 72 -25.23 -15.29 0.10
C ILE A 72 -23.77 -15.60 0.42
N ARG A 73 -23.39 -16.88 0.48
CA ARG A 73 -22.00 -17.30 0.70
C ARG A 73 -21.05 -16.67 -0.31
N THR A 74 -21.39 -16.74 -1.59
CA THR A 74 -20.57 -16.15 -2.67
C THR A 74 -20.40 -14.64 -2.50
N VAL A 75 -21.46 -13.93 -2.13
CA VAL A 75 -21.42 -12.49 -1.90
C VAL A 75 -20.57 -12.15 -0.68
N THR A 76 -20.74 -12.88 0.43
CA THR A 76 -19.94 -12.70 1.64
C THR A 76 -18.45 -12.91 1.37
N ASP A 77 -18.08 -13.98 0.66
CA ASP A 77 -16.68 -14.25 0.30
C ASP A 77 -16.09 -13.10 -0.56
N ARG A 78 -16.87 -12.58 -1.52
CA ARG A 78 -16.43 -11.45 -2.35
C ARG A 78 -16.29 -10.16 -1.55
N GLU A 79 -17.19 -9.90 -0.61
CA GLU A 79 -17.08 -8.73 0.27
C GLU A 79 -15.82 -8.80 1.14
N GLU A 80 -15.50 -9.98 1.68
CA GLU A 80 -14.27 -10.18 2.46
C GLU A 80 -13.02 -9.97 1.61
N GLN A 81 -13.00 -10.49 0.38
CA GLN A 81 -11.91 -10.24 -0.57
C GLN A 81 -11.76 -8.76 -0.91
N LEU A 82 -12.86 -8.04 -1.13
CA LEU A 82 -12.83 -6.60 -1.39
C LEU A 82 -12.30 -5.83 -0.19
N ARG A 83 -12.79 -6.11 1.02
CA ARG A 83 -12.29 -5.47 2.25
C ARG A 83 -10.79 -5.71 2.45
N ALA A 84 -10.30 -6.92 2.19
CA ALA A 84 -8.88 -7.23 2.27
C ALA A 84 -8.07 -6.44 1.21
N GLY A 85 -8.57 -6.37 -0.02
CA GLY A 85 -7.95 -5.58 -1.09
C GLY A 85 -7.91 -4.09 -0.78
N GLU A 86 -8.99 -3.52 -0.24
CA GLU A 86 -9.05 -2.12 0.17
C GLU A 86 -8.06 -1.81 1.30
N ALA A 87 -7.96 -2.70 2.29
CA ALA A 87 -6.99 -2.56 3.38
C ALA A 87 -5.54 -2.57 2.87
N GLU A 88 -5.23 -3.46 1.91
CA GLU A 88 -3.92 -3.53 1.27
C GLU A 88 -3.62 -2.26 0.45
N LEU A 89 -4.59 -1.77 -0.32
CA LEU A 89 -4.43 -0.51 -1.06
C LEU A 89 -4.22 0.69 -0.12
N ALA A 90 -4.92 0.74 1.01
CA ALA A 90 -4.72 1.76 2.03
C ALA A 90 -3.30 1.72 2.62
N ARG A 91 -2.78 0.52 2.91
CA ARG A 91 -1.39 0.34 3.36
C ARG A 91 -0.38 0.83 2.34
N ARG A 92 -0.50 0.41 1.08
CA ARG A 92 0.41 0.83 0.00
C ARG A 92 0.37 2.34 -0.23
N ARG A 93 -0.80 2.98 -0.15
CA ARG A 93 -0.92 4.44 -0.23
C ARG A 93 -0.18 5.13 0.92
N SER A 94 -0.29 4.60 2.13
CA SER A 94 0.46 5.12 3.28
C SER A 94 1.97 4.95 3.12
N GLU A 95 2.43 3.81 2.61
CA GLU A 95 3.84 3.54 2.35
C GLU A 95 4.39 4.49 1.27
N LEU A 96 3.65 4.69 0.17
CA LEU A 96 4.02 5.63 -0.89
C LEU A 96 4.11 7.06 -0.36
N GLY A 97 3.13 7.51 0.44
CA GLY A 97 3.19 8.82 1.07
C GLY A 97 4.42 8.99 1.98
N ALA A 98 4.82 7.94 2.72
CA ALA A 98 6.05 7.98 3.51
C ALA A 98 7.32 8.02 2.66
N VAL A 99 7.34 7.37 1.49
CA VAL A 99 8.45 7.43 0.53
C VAL A 99 8.55 8.81 -0.10
N GLU A 100 7.43 9.43 -0.47
CA GLU A 100 7.39 10.79 -1.01
C GLU A 100 7.97 11.80 0.00
N LEU A 101 7.55 11.75 1.26
CA LEU A 101 8.11 12.59 2.33
C LEU A 101 9.62 12.36 2.54
N LYS A 102 10.07 11.10 2.47
CA LYS A 102 11.51 10.78 2.55
C LYS A 102 12.27 11.35 1.37
N ARG A 103 11.71 11.26 0.15
CA ARG A 103 12.31 11.82 -1.05
C ARG A 103 12.48 13.33 -0.93
N GLU A 104 11.43 14.05 -0.51
CA GLU A 104 11.51 15.49 -0.27
C GLU A 104 12.58 15.82 0.78
N ALA A 105 12.64 15.06 1.88
CA ALA A 105 13.66 15.27 2.92
C ALA A 105 15.09 15.02 2.42
N VAL A 106 15.29 14.05 1.51
CA VAL A 106 16.58 13.80 0.86
C VAL A 106 16.94 14.95 -0.07
N GLU A 107 16.03 15.39 -0.93
CA GLU A 107 16.26 16.51 -1.85
C GLU A 107 16.65 17.80 -1.10
N GLN A 108 16.04 18.07 0.07
CA GLN A 108 16.43 19.22 0.89
C GLN A 108 17.82 19.08 1.51
N ARG A 109 18.19 17.85 1.92
CA ARG A 109 19.53 17.57 2.45
C ARG A 109 20.58 17.72 1.36
N GLU A 110 20.31 17.22 0.16
CA GLU A 110 21.19 17.37 -1.00
C GLU A 110 21.46 18.84 -1.29
N ARG A 111 20.42 19.68 -1.39
CA ARG A 111 20.59 21.14 -1.56
C ARG A 111 21.44 21.77 -0.46
N THR A 112 21.21 21.38 0.79
CA THR A 112 21.99 21.88 1.92
C THR A 112 23.46 21.44 1.84
N LEU A 113 23.73 20.23 1.32
CA LEU A 113 25.07 19.73 1.10
C LEU A 113 25.75 20.46 -0.05
N ASP A 114 25.06 20.66 -1.17
CA ASP A 114 25.57 21.43 -2.33
C ASP A 114 25.96 22.86 -1.91
N GLU A 115 25.13 23.53 -1.10
CA GLU A 115 25.44 24.86 -0.56
C GLU A 115 26.69 24.85 0.34
N ARG A 116 26.87 23.81 1.17
CA ARG A 116 28.05 23.67 2.03
C ARG A 116 29.30 23.37 1.23
N GLU A 117 29.19 22.52 0.20
CA GLU A 117 30.29 22.19 -0.70
C GLU A 117 30.75 23.44 -1.46
N ALA A 118 29.82 24.25 -1.97
CA ALA A 118 30.14 25.54 -2.58
C ALA A 118 30.87 26.49 -1.61
N GLN A 119 30.40 26.61 -0.36
CA GLN A 119 31.06 27.43 0.66
C GLN A 119 32.46 26.93 1.01
N VAL A 120 32.68 25.61 1.03
CA VAL A 120 34.01 25.03 1.25
C VAL A 120 34.91 25.32 0.06
N SER A 121 34.42 25.12 -1.16
CA SER A 121 35.18 25.41 -2.39
C SER A 121 35.57 26.88 -2.50
N GLU A 122 34.68 27.81 -2.14
CA GLU A 122 35.01 29.25 -2.07
C GLU A 122 36.10 29.56 -1.02
N ARG A 123 36.04 28.90 0.14
CA ARG A 123 37.07 29.06 1.18
C ARG A 123 38.41 28.49 0.73
N GLU A 124 38.41 27.33 0.09
CA GLU A 124 39.61 26.71 -0.47
C GLU A 124 40.25 27.60 -1.54
N ALA A 125 39.47 28.08 -2.52
CA ALA A 125 39.95 29.03 -3.52
C ALA A 125 40.49 30.33 -2.90
N GLY A 126 39.82 30.84 -1.85
CA GLY A 126 40.29 31.99 -1.09
C GLY A 126 41.61 31.74 -0.35
N LEU A 127 41.81 30.54 0.19
CA LEU A 127 43.06 30.11 0.82
C LEU A 127 44.17 29.95 -0.22
N GLU A 128 43.90 29.35 -1.38
CA GLU A 128 44.85 29.22 -2.47
C GLU A 128 45.31 30.58 -3.01
N LEU A 129 44.37 31.52 -3.23
CA LEU A 129 44.71 32.90 -3.61
C LEU A 129 45.55 33.58 -2.54
N ARG A 130 45.22 33.36 -1.26
CA ARG A 130 46.00 33.90 -0.14
C ARG A 130 47.41 33.33 -0.15
N GLU A 131 47.56 32.03 -0.35
CA GLU A 131 48.84 31.33 -0.42
C GLU A 131 49.69 31.83 -1.60
N GLN A 132 49.09 31.96 -2.79
CA GLN A 132 49.75 32.54 -3.97
C GLN A 132 50.22 33.98 -3.73
N SER A 133 49.39 34.81 -3.06
CA SER A 133 49.76 36.21 -2.74
C SER A 133 50.90 36.33 -1.73
N LEU A 134 51.09 35.30 -0.88
CA LEU A 134 52.18 35.22 0.08
C LEU A 134 53.44 34.57 -0.53
N SER A 135 53.31 33.92 -1.68
CA SER A 135 54.42 33.36 -2.44
C SER A 135 55.15 34.45 -3.21
N GLU A 136 56.47 34.42 -3.16
CA GLU A 136 57.32 35.34 -3.90
C GLU A 136 58.35 34.56 -4.70
N VAL A 137 58.59 34.97 -5.95
CA VAL A 137 59.63 34.35 -6.79
C VAL A 137 61.00 34.76 -6.28
N VAL A 138 61.75 33.77 -5.83
CA VAL A 138 63.11 33.94 -5.30
C VAL A 138 64.09 33.24 -6.23
N ALA A 139 65.18 33.93 -6.57
CA ALA A 139 66.28 33.39 -7.36
C ALA A 139 67.57 33.22 -6.55
N LEU A 140 67.58 33.65 -5.28
CA LEU A 140 68.73 33.61 -4.40
C LEU A 140 68.37 32.98 -3.05
N ALA A 141 69.16 32.02 -2.60
CA ALA A 141 69.07 31.44 -1.27
C ALA A 141 70.27 31.87 -0.42
N PHE A 142 70.00 32.49 0.73
CA PHE A 142 71.01 32.79 1.74
C PHE A 142 71.04 31.67 2.77
N VAL A 143 72.04 30.80 2.64
CA VAL A 143 72.15 29.52 3.35
C VAL A 143 73.09 29.66 4.56
N PRO A 144 72.67 29.25 5.77
CA PRO A 144 73.54 29.20 6.94
C PRO A 144 74.49 27.98 6.85
N GLY A 145 75.77 28.19 7.16
CA GLY A 145 76.81 27.15 7.19
C GLY A 145 78.02 27.61 8.00
N ILE A 146 79.19 26.97 7.84
CA ILE A 146 80.46 27.38 8.52
C ILE A 146 80.77 28.87 8.26
N ALA A 147 80.39 29.36 7.08
CA ALA A 147 80.19 30.76 6.77
C ALA A 147 78.89 30.88 5.96
N TYR A 148 78.19 32.01 6.06
CA TYR A 148 77.01 32.28 5.25
C TYR A 148 77.36 32.30 3.77
N ARG A 149 76.53 31.66 2.94
CA ARG A 149 76.73 31.61 1.49
C ARG A 149 75.46 32.05 0.78
N LEU A 150 75.64 32.79 -0.30
CA LEU A 150 74.57 33.14 -1.22
C LEU A 150 74.64 32.17 -2.40
N MET A 151 73.57 31.44 -2.65
CA MET A 151 73.46 30.50 -3.76
C MET A 151 72.39 30.98 -4.74
N GLU A 152 72.68 30.89 -6.03
CA GLU A 152 71.69 31.09 -7.06
C GLU A 152 70.90 29.79 -7.24
N ILE A 153 69.58 29.92 -7.19
CA ILE A 153 68.65 28.81 -7.33
C ILE A 153 67.79 29.05 -8.57
N GLU A 154 67.21 27.98 -9.11
CA GLU A 154 66.19 28.16 -10.15
C GLU A 154 65.03 29.00 -9.61
N PRO A 155 64.57 30.03 -10.35
CA PRO A 155 63.50 30.91 -9.90
C PRO A 155 62.26 30.12 -9.47
N THR A 156 62.03 30.08 -8.16
CA THR A 156 60.99 29.25 -7.54
C THR A 156 60.11 30.12 -6.66
N PRO A 157 58.76 29.99 -6.72
CA PRO A 157 57.87 30.68 -5.80
C PRO A 157 58.01 30.06 -4.40
N LEU A 158 58.38 30.89 -3.42
CA LEU A 158 58.60 30.46 -2.04
C LEU A 158 57.75 31.27 -1.07
N ILE A 159 57.39 30.67 0.07
CA ILE A 159 56.59 31.30 1.12
C ILE A 159 57.42 31.34 2.42
N ALA A 160 57.44 32.49 3.10
CA ALA A 160 58.10 32.58 4.40
C ALA A 160 57.44 31.63 5.42
N GLY A 161 58.26 30.82 6.10
CA GLY A 161 57.85 29.78 7.04
C GLY A 161 57.76 28.38 6.43
N ALA A 162 57.82 28.24 5.09
CA ALA A 162 57.83 26.94 4.42
C ALA A 162 59.19 26.24 4.54
N ALA A 163 59.17 24.91 4.47
CA ALA A 163 60.37 24.09 4.32
C ALA A 163 60.84 24.11 2.86
N PHE A 164 62.15 24.17 2.65
CA PHE A 164 62.79 24.21 1.34
C PHE A 164 64.03 23.31 1.37
N GLU A 165 64.04 22.30 0.48
CA GLU A 165 65.18 21.42 0.29
C GLU A 165 66.19 22.06 -0.65
N LEU A 166 67.44 22.14 -0.21
CA LEU A 166 68.56 22.60 -1.01
C LEU A 166 69.74 21.65 -0.83
N GLU A 167 70.67 21.59 -1.79
CA GLU A 167 71.88 20.78 -1.73
C GLU A 167 72.65 20.98 -0.41
N GLY A 168 72.36 20.16 0.61
CA GLY A 168 72.86 20.32 1.97
C GLY A 168 71.88 20.01 3.11
N GLY A 169 70.57 19.91 2.85
CA GLY A 169 69.56 19.50 3.84
C GLY A 169 68.22 20.25 3.71
N GLU A 170 67.30 19.98 4.63
CA GLU A 170 66.03 20.73 4.76
C GLU A 170 66.25 22.02 5.54
N TYR A 171 65.80 23.15 4.99
CA TYR A 171 65.86 24.46 5.63
C TYR A 171 64.48 25.09 5.73
N ASN A 172 64.27 25.91 6.76
CA ASN A 172 63.06 26.72 6.88
C ASN A 172 63.33 28.15 6.37
N ILE A 173 62.42 28.69 5.58
CA ILE A 173 62.52 30.05 5.06
C ILE A 173 62.11 31.04 6.16
N ALA A 174 63.06 31.70 6.82
CA ALA A 174 62.72 32.63 7.89
C ALA A 174 62.07 33.93 7.39
N ARG A 175 62.53 34.44 6.24
CA ARG A 175 61.95 35.62 5.57
C ARG A 175 62.38 35.68 4.11
N ILE A 176 61.61 36.40 3.30
CA ILE A 176 61.97 36.77 1.93
C ILE A 176 62.15 38.29 1.88
N GLY A 177 63.21 38.75 1.22
CA GLY A 177 63.54 40.18 1.14
C GLY A 177 64.52 40.51 0.02
N PRO A 178 65.01 41.76 -0.08
CA PRO A 178 66.03 42.12 -1.06
C PRO A 178 67.34 41.37 -0.82
N SER A 179 68.12 41.22 -1.89
CA SER A 179 69.48 40.67 -1.84
C SER A 179 70.36 41.45 -0.85
N PRO A 180 71.20 40.78 -0.05
CA PRO A 180 72.17 41.43 0.82
C PRO A 180 73.35 42.07 0.05
N LEU A 181 73.42 41.88 -1.27
CA LEU A 181 74.46 42.47 -2.12
C LEU A 181 74.06 43.90 -2.58
N PRO A 182 74.94 44.90 -2.46
CA PRO A 182 74.64 46.26 -2.94
C PRO A 182 74.50 46.26 -4.47
N ALA A 183 73.42 46.88 -4.95
CA ALA A 183 73.01 46.95 -6.37
C ALA A 183 72.48 45.66 -7.01
N ASP A 184 72.13 44.62 -6.23
CA ASP A 184 71.36 43.46 -6.71
C ASP A 184 69.89 43.58 -6.30
N ASP A 185 69.00 43.74 -7.28
CA ASP A 185 67.57 43.93 -7.05
C ASP A 185 66.77 42.62 -6.94
N ARG A 186 67.43 41.46 -7.04
CA ARG A 186 66.76 40.15 -6.94
C ARG A 186 66.26 39.87 -5.52
N ARG A 187 65.14 39.12 -5.41
CA ARG A 187 64.62 38.63 -4.12
C ARG A 187 65.48 37.46 -3.62
N CYS A 188 65.72 37.45 -2.31
CA CYS A 188 66.51 36.46 -1.62
C CYS A 188 65.71 35.83 -0.47
N ALA A 189 65.71 34.50 -0.41
CA ALA A 189 65.17 33.73 0.72
C ALA A 189 66.26 33.56 1.78
N TYR A 190 65.96 33.97 3.00
CA TYR A 190 66.84 33.81 4.16
C TYR A 190 66.50 32.49 4.84
N LEU A 191 67.39 31.51 4.71
CA LEU A 191 67.18 30.18 5.23
C LEU A 191 67.71 30.06 6.66
N VAL A 192 67.03 29.27 7.48
CA VAL A 192 67.47 28.85 8.81
C VAL A 192 67.44 27.33 8.83
N ALA A 193 68.45 26.69 9.43
CA ALA A 193 68.46 25.24 9.57
C ALA A 193 67.16 24.80 10.27
N SER A 194 66.43 23.84 9.70
CA SER A 194 65.32 23.23 10.41
C SER A 194 65.90 22.61 11.68
N SER A 195 65.32 22.90 12.84
CA SER A 195 65.81 22.37 14.12
C SER A 195 65.43 20.89 14.27
N GLY A 196 65.82 20.08 13.29
CA GLY A 196 65.81 18.62 13.26
C GLY A 196 67.23 18.06 13.11
N GLY A 197 68.22 18.72 13.74
CA GLY A 197 69.58 18.19 13.84
C GLY A 197 69.61 17.05 14.86
N SER A 198 69.48 15.80 14.40
CA SER A 198 70.07 14.67 15.12
C SER A 198 71.58 14.72 14.90
N SER A 199 72.29 14.57 16.01
CA SER A 199 73.75 14.48 16.13
C SER A 199 74.33 13.31 15.36
#